data_AF-A0A5N9AX52-F1
#
_entry.id   AF-A0A5N9AX52-F1
#
_cell.length_a   1.000
_cell.length_b   1.000
_cell.length_c   1.000
_cell.angle_alpha   90.00
_cell.angle_beta   90.00
_cell.angle_gamma   90.00
#
_symmetry.space_group_name_H-M   'P 1'
#
loop_
_entity.id
_entity.type
_entity.pdbx_description
1 polymer ?
#
loop_
_entity_poly.entity_id
_entity_poly.type
_entity_poly.pdbx_seq_one_letter_code
_entity_poly.pdbx_strand_id
1 'polypeptide(L)'
;MYRSNPVLMSLVTILRIPFIWGFIGLVIGAILGANDLAIWLVAILLISFLVFMKFSGPAKDDGEGSLFAGGSAIMLAWIVGFIIRGVLL
;
A
#
# COMPACT_ATOMS: atom_id res chain seq x y z
N MET A 1 26.20 -2.44 19.63
CA MET A 1 25.49 -3.49 18.86
C MET A 1 23.99 -3.26 19.05
N TYR A 2 23.34 -2.48 18.18
CA TYR A 2 21.89 -2.21 18.30
C TYR A 2 21.14 -3.42 17.74
N ARG A 3 20.56 -4.24 18.61
CA ARG A 3 19.80 -5.43 18.22
C ARG A 3 18.46 -4.96 17.66
N SER A 4 18.32 -4.93 16.34
CA SER A 4 17.04 -4.67 15.68
C SER A 4 15.99 -5.67 16.16
N ASN A 5 14.80 -5.18 16.51
CA ASN A 5 13.70 -6.02 16.96
C ASN A 5 13.27 -6.95 15.81
N PRO A 6 13.30 -8.29 15.98
CA PRO A 6 13.02 -9.24 14.90
C PRO A 6 11.62 -9.06 14.28
N VAL A 7 10.65 -8.57 15.06
CA VAL A 7 9.29 -8.29 14.57
C VAL A 7 9.29 -7.12 13.59
N LEU A 8 10.06 -6.07 13.89
CA LEU A 8 10.15 -4.88 13.04
C LEU A 8 10.78 -5.24 11.67
N MET A 9 11.78 -6.12 11.68
CA MET A 9 12.44 -6.63 10.48
C MET A 9 11.46 -7.43 9.59
N SER A 10 10.62 -8.25 10.22
CA SER A 10 9.58 -9.03 9.52
C SER A 10 8.52 -8.12 8.91
N LEU A 11 8.06 -7.10 9.65
CA LEU A 11 7.02 -6.18 9.20
C LEU A 11 7.47 -5.36 7.98
N VAL A 12 8.71 -4.85 8.01
CA VAL A 12 9.30 -4.13 6.86
C VAL A 12 9.40 -5.06 5.65
N THR A 13 9.79 -6.32 5.85
CA THR A 13 9.90 -7.30 4.76
C THR A 13 8.54 -7.57 4.10
N ILE A 14 7.47 -7.68 4.89
CA ILE A 14 6.11 -7.87 4.38
C ILE A 14 5.62 -6.64 3.61
N LEU A 15 5.84 -5.44 4.15
CA LEU A 15 5.41 -4.19 3.52
C LEU A 15 6.19 -3.85 2.23
N ARG A 16 7.32 -4.52 1.96
CA ARG A 16 8.00 -4.43 0.65
C ARG A 16 7.22 -5.11 -0.47
N ILE A 17 6.24 -5.96 -0.16
CA ILE A 17 5.42 -6.65 -1.14
C ILE A 17 4.32 -5.68 -1.63
N PRO A 18 4.30 -5.27 -2.91
CA PRO A 18 3.38 -4.25 -3.41
C PRO A 18 1.91 -4.69 -3.31
N PHE A 19 1.64 -6.00 -3.38
CA PHE A 19 0.30 -6.56 -3.26
C PHE A 19 -0.36 -6.33 -1.90
N ILE A 20 0.43 -6.16 -0.82
CA ILE A 20 -0.13 -5.84 0.50
C ILE A 20 -0.80 -4.46 0.47
N TRP A 21 -0.10 -3.48 -0.11
CA TRP A 21 -0.62 -2.13 -0.28
C TRP A 21 -1.83 -2.09 -1.23
N GLY A 22 -1.75 -2.81 -2.36
CA GLY A 22 -2.85 -2.95 -3.30
C GLY A 22 -4.08 -3.61 -2.67
N PHE A 23 -3.91 -4.66 -1.86
CA PHE A 23 -5.02 -5.33 -1.19
C PHE A 23 -5.78 -4.40 -0.25
N ILE A 24 -5.07 -3.54 0.51
CA ILE A 24 -5.72 -2.54 1.37
C ILE A 24 -6.51 -1.54 0.51
N GLY A 25 -5.93 -1.05 -0.59
CA GLY A 25 -6.63 -0.18 -1.54
C GLY A 25 -7.90 -0.83 -2.10
N LEU A 26 -7.80 -2.09 -2.52
CA LEU A 26 -8.92 -2.88 -3.03
C LEU A 26 -10.06 -2.98 -2.02
N VAL A 27 -9.73 -3.32 -0.77
CA VAL A 27 -10.72 -3.46 0.32
C VAL A 27 -11.42 -2.12 0.58
N ILE A 28 -10.67 -1.02 0.63
CA ILE A 28 -11.25 0.32 0.78
C ILE A 28 -12.22 0.61 -0.38
N GLY A 29 -11.80 0.34 -1.62
CA GLY A 29 -12.62 0.58 -2.81
C GLY A 29 -13.89 -0.27 -2.83
N ALA A 30 -13.76 -1.57 -2.56
CA ALA A 30 -14.89 -2.51 -2.60
C ALA A 30 -15.93 -2.23 -1.50
N ILE A 31 -15.49 -1.79 -0.31
CA ILE A 31 -16.40 -1.54 0.83
C ILE A 31 -16.92 -0.11 0.84
N LEU A 32 -16.08 0.88 0.51
CA LEU A 32 -16.39 2.31 0.67
C LEU A 32 -16.56 3.05 -0.66
N GLY A 33 -16.19 2.44 -1.78
CA GLY A 33 -16.33 3.06 -3.10
C GLY A 33 -15.42 4.28 -3.24
N ALA A 34 -15.93 5.32 -3.91
CA ALA A 34 -15.27 6.61 -4.10
C ALA A 34 -15.93 7.74 -3.29
N ASN A 35 -16.37 7.44 -2.06
CA ASN A 35 -16.95 8.45 -1.17
C ASN A 35 -15.86 9.24 -0.41
N ASP A 36 -16.27 10.31 0.28
CA ASP A 36 -15.36 11.21 1.00
C ASP A 36 -14.47 10.48 2.01
N LEU A 37 -15.02 9.52 2.76
CA LEU A 37 -14.26 8.74 3.74
C LEU A 37 -13.21 7.85 3.06
N ALA A 38 -13.55 7.19 1.96
CA ALA A 38 -12.62 6.37 1.19
C ALA A 38 -11.45 7.20 0.67
N ILE A 39 -11.73 8.40 0.15
CA ILE A 39 -10.71 9.32 -0.36
C ILE A 39 -9.71 9.68 0.74
N TRP A 40 -10.19 10.04 1.93
CA TRP A 40 -9.32 10.33 3.07
C TRP A 40 -8.49 9.12 3.52
N LEU A 41 -9.09 7.93 3.55
CA LEU A 41 -8.37 6.71 3.90
C LEU A 41 -7.28 6.36 2.88
N VAL A 42 -7.56 6.48 1.59
CA VAL A 42 -6.56 6.27 0.52
C VAL A 42 -5.46 7.32 0.60
N ALA A 43 -5.78 8.58 0.89
CA ALA A 43 -4.79 9.64 1.07
C ALA A 43 -3.83 9.32 2.24
N ILE A 44 -4.38 8.92 3.39
CA ILE A 44 -3.58 8.50 4.56
C ILE A 44 -2.75 7.25 4.22
N LEU A 45 -3.30 6.31 3.45
CA LEU A 45 -2.58 5.11 3.02
C LEU A 45 -1.40 5.43 2.10
N LEU A 46 -1.57 6.38 1.17
CA LEU A 46 -0.48 6.87 0.32
C LEU A 46 0.59 7.60 1.13
N ILE A 47 0.20 8.47 2.08
CA ILE A 47 1.16 9.11 2.99
C ILE A 47 1.93 8.05 3.79
N SER A 48 1.23 7.03 4.28
CA SER A 48 1.84 5.90 5.01
C SER A 48 2.83 5.13 4.13
N PHE A 49 2.51 4.93 2.84
CA PHE A 49 3.42 4.35 1.86
C PHE A 49 4.67 5.21 1.66
N LEU A 50 4.54 6.54 1.53
CA LEU A 50 5.68 7.44 1.42
C LEU A 50 6.58 7.42 2.68
N VAL A 51 5.97 7.36 3.86
CA VAL A 51 6.70 7.20 5.12
C VAL A 51 7.44 5.87 5.14
N PHE A 52 6.81 4.77 4.70
CA PHE A 52 7.47 3.47 4.57
C PHE A 52 8.65 3.50 3.57
N MET A 53 8.50 4.17 2.43
CA MET A 53 9.57 4.35 1.45
C MET A 53 10.78 5.07 2.05
N LYS A 54 10.55 6.11 2.86
CA LYS A 54 11.62 6.84 3.58
C LYS A 54 12.47 5.92 4.47
N PHE A 55 11.88 4.88 5.04
CA PHE A 55 12.56 3.93 5.92
C PHE A 55 13.08 2.67 5.20
N SER A 56 12.75 2.49 3.92
CA SER A 56 13.10 1.28 3.17
C SER A 56 14.58 1.20 2.78
N GLY A 57 15.35 2.26 3.01
CA GLY A 57 16.78 2.32 2.73
C GLY A 57 17.10 2.69 1.28
N PRO A 58 18.38 2.61 0.88
CA PRO A 58 18.81 3.00 -0.46
C PRO A 58 18.18 2.11 -1.53
N ALA A 59 17.89 2.73 -2.67
CA ALA A 59 17.64 2.07 -3.93
C ALA A 59 18.67 0.97 -4.19
N LYS A 60 18.20 -0.23 -4.54
CA LYS A 60 19.03 -1.34 -5.02
C LYS A 60 18.42 -1.81 -6.33
N ASP A 61 19.28 -2.06 -7.32
CA ASP A 61 18.86 -2.51 -8.65
C ASP A 61 17.96 -3.77 -8.59
N ASP A 62 18.11 -4.60 -7.54
CA ASP A 62 17.22 -5.72 -7.27
C ASP A 62 15.96 -5.31 -6.48
N GLY A 63 14.83 -5.18 -7.19
CA GLY A 63 13.51 -5.10 -6.57
C GLY A 63 13.05 -3.69 -6.18
N GLU A 64 13.78 -2.63 -6.52
CA GLU A 64 13.33 -1.24 -6.37
C GLU A 64 12.01 -0.97 -7.12
N GLY A 65 11.87 -1.51 -8.34
CA GLY A 65 10.62 -1.42 -9.08
C GLY A 65 9.44 -2.05 -8.35
N SER A 66 9.65 -3.20 -7.69
CA SER A 66 8.62 -3.87 -6.88
C SER A 66 8.28 -3.07 -5.62
N LEU A 67 9.28 -2.47 -4.99
CA LEU A 67 9.11 -1.62 -3.81
C LEU A 67 8.25 -0.39 -4.16
N PHE A 68 8.59 0.29 -5.25
CA PHE A 68 7.88 1.49 -5.72
C PHE A 68 6.46 1.18 -6.23
N ALA A 69 6.26 -0.01 -6.81
CA ALA A 69 4.96 -0.46 -7.30
C ALA A 69 3.87 -0.52 -6.21
N GLY A 70 4.22 -0.49 -4.91
CA GLY A 70 3.23 -0.43 -3.84
C GLY A 70 2.30 0.79 -3.95
N GLY A 71 2.85 1.96 -4.29
CA GLY A 71 2.08 3.19 -4.43
C GLY A 71 1.07 3.14 -5.59
N SER A 72 1.52 2.68 -6.76
CA SER A 72 0.63 2.48 -7.92
C SER A 72 -0.37 1.35 -7.68
N ALA A 73 0.03 0.28 -6.98
CA ALA A 73 -0.86 -0.81 -6.60
C ALA A 73 -2.02 -0.33 -5.71
N ILE A 74 -1.78 0.56 -4.74
CA ILE A 74 -2.86 1.19 -3.93
C ILE A 74 -3.91 1.81 -4.84
N MET A 75 -3.48 2.67 -5.76
CA MET A 75 -4.39 3.43 -6.61
C MET A 75 -5.17 2.53 -7.58
N LEU A 76 -4.46 1.67 -8.31
CA LEU A 76 -5.10 0.79 -9.28
C LEU A 76 -6.06 -0.18 -8.61
N ALA A 77 -5.67 -0.76 -7.49
CA ALA A 77 -6.53 -1.70 -6.77
C ALA A 77 -7.73 -1.00 -6.12
N TRP A 78 -7.57 0.21 -5.59
CA TRP A 78 -8.70 1.03 -5.12
C TRP A 78 -9.68 1.34 -6.25
N ILE A 79 -9.17 1.72 -7.43
CA ILE A 79 -10.00 1.96 -8.62
C ILE A 79 -10.80 0.71 -8.98
N VAL A 80 -10.14 -0.44 -9.08
CA VAL A 80 -10.80 -1.73 -9.34
C VAL A 80 -11.84 -2.04 -8.27
N GLY A 81 -11.52 -1.82 -6.99
CA GLY A 81 -12.43 -2.06 -5.87
C GLY A 81 -13.70 -1.22 -5.95
N PHE A 82 -13.58 0.09 -6.19
CA PHE A 82 -14.77 0.92 -6.30
C PHE A 82 -15.58 0.63 -7.56
N ILE A 83 -14.94 0.22 -8.66
CA ILE A 83 -15.65 -0.23 -9.88
C ILE A 83 -16.47 -1.48 -9.54
N ILE A 84 -15.87 -2.47 -8.88
CA ILE A 84 -16.58 -3.66 -8.39
C ILE A 84 -17.78 -3.24 -7.55
N ARG A 85 -17.58 -2.32 -6.61
CA ARG A 85 -18.68 -1.82 -5.77
C ARG A 85 -19.77 -1.14 -6.59
N GLY A 86 -19.44 -0.25 -7.52
CA GLY A 86 -20.43 0.53 -8.25
C GLY A 86 -21.18 -0.25 -9.33
N VAL A 87 -20.61 -1.36 -9.82
CA VAL A 87 -21.19 -2.17 -10.91
C VAL A 87 -21.84 -3.45 -10.39
N LEU A 88 -21.24 -4.12 -9.41
CA LEU A 88 -21.63 -5.47 -8.98
C LEU A 88 -22.32 -5.53 -7.61
N LEU A 89 -22.17 -4.53 -6.75
CA LEU A 89 -22.69 -4.50 -5.38
C LEU A 89 -23.72 -3.39 -5.18
#